data_AF-S4PUC6-F1
#
_entry.id   AF-S4PUC6-F1
#
_cell.length_a   1.000
_cell.length_b   1.000
_cell.length_c   1.000
_cell.angle_alpha   90.00
_cell.angle_beta   90.00
_cell.angle_gamma   90.00
#
_symmetry.space_group_name_H-M   'P 1'
#
loop_
_entity.id
_entity.type
_entity.pdbx_description
1 polymer ?
#
loop_
_entity_poly.entity_id
_entity_poly.type
_entity_poly.pdbx_seq_one_letter_code
_entity_poly.pdbx_strand_id
1 'polypeptide(L)'
;EYIVPEKIENIYIRSQYVEQVFVHGESLKSCVVAVVVPDVDVVKCWALENGIKGTFSALCEDERVKTVILEDMLQWGRTAGLKTFEQVKDIYLHPDPFSVQNGLLTPTMKAKRPEIRSYFKPQIDDMYKKLE
;
A
#
# COMPACT_ATOMS: atom_id res chain seq x y z
N GLU A 1 -16.54 -11.85 7.21
CA GLU A 1 -16.99 -10.45 7.42
C GLU A 1 -16.92 -9.62 6.14
N TYR A 2 -17.62 -8.49 6.05
CA TYR A 2 -17.52 -7.56 4.90
C TYR A 2 -16.47 -6.47 5.21
N ILE A 3 -15.41 -6.44 4.43
CA ILE A 3 -14.36 -5.41 4.52
C ILE A 3 -14.64 -4.34 3.48
N VAL A 4 -14.60 -3.07 3.89
CA VAL A 4 -14.76 -1.93 2.99
C VAL A 4 -13.38 -1.37 2.66
N PRO A 5 -12.74 -1.78 1.54
CA PRO A 5 -11.38 -1.34 1.22
C PRO A 5 -11.29 0.19 1.08
N GLU A 6 -12.31 0.86 0.54
CA GLU A 6 -12.32 2.34 0.43
C GLU A 6 -12.21 3.05 1.79
N LYS A 7 -12.79 2.47 2.85
CA LYS A 7 -12.69 3.04 4.20
C LYS A 7 -11.26 2.95 4.71
N ILE A 8 -10.63 1.80 4.51
CA ILE A 8 -9.27 1.51 4.94
C ILE A 8 -8.28 2.39 4.16
N GLU A 9 -8.43 2.47 2.84
CA GLU A 9 -7.63 3.32 1.95
C GLU A 9 -7.68 4.79 2.38
N ASN A 10 -8.88 5.33 2.69
CA ASN A 10 -9.04 6.70 3.18
C ASN A 10 -8.40 6.98 4.54
N ILE A 11 -8.14 5.95 5.34
CA ILE A 11 -7.44 6.09 6.61
C ILE A 11 -5.93 6.09 6.37
N TYR A 12 -5.43 5.16 5.56
CA TYR A 12 -3.99 5.04 5.30
C TYR A 12 -3.43 6.19 4.47
N ILE A 13 -4.21 6.80 3.58
CA ILE A 13 -3.79 8.01 2.84
C ILE A 13 -3.56 9.24 3.74
N ARG A 14 -3.90 9.15 5.05
CA ARG A 14 -3.54 10.19 6.03
C ARG A 14 -2.09 10.12 6.47
N SER A 15 -1.41 9.01 6.19
CA SER A 15 0.02 8.87 6.41
C SER A 15 0.77 9.81 5.47
N GLN A 16 1.74 10.54 6.00
CA GLN A 16 2.64 11.37 5.20
C GLN A 16 3.47 10.56 4.19
N TYR A 17 3.64 9.25 4.44
CA TYR A 17 4.41 8.38 3.57
C TYR A 17 3.60 7.85 2.39
N VAL A 18 2.27 7.94 2.42
CA VAL A 18 1.38 7.27 1.47
C VAL A 18 0.76 8.32 0.54
N GLU A 19 1.13 8.29 -0.74
CA GLU A 19 0.50 9.13 -1.75
C GLU A 19 -0.79 8.46 -2.28
N GLN A 20 -0.71 7.17 -2.61
CA GLN A 20 -1.86 6.37 -3.03
C GLN A 20 -1.82 4.99 -2.39
N VAL A 21 -3.01 4.42 -2.16
CA VAL A 21 -3.13 3.09 -1.58
C VAL A 21 -4.30 2.34 -2.21
N PHE A 22 -4.07 1.06 -2.45
CA PHE A 22 -5.06 0.12 -2.93
C PHE A 22 -5.10 -1.08 -1.99
N VAL A 23 -6.22 -1.28 -1.31
CA VAL A 23 -6.40 -2.40 -0.40
C VAL A 23 -7.11 -3.52 -1.14
N HIS A 24 -6.54 -4.72 -1.04
CA HIS A 24 -7.09 -5.94 -1.58
C HIS A 24 -7.33 -6.97 -0.48
N GLY A 25 -8.60 -7.34 -0.29
CA GLY A 25 -9.00 -8.47 0.52
C GLY A 25 -9.51 -9.59 -0.37
N GLU A 26 -9.01 -10.81 -0.16
CA GLU A 26 -9.54 -12.00 -0.80
C GLU A 26 -10.58 -12.66 0.10
N SER A 27 -11.75 -13.01 -0.45
CA SER A 27 -12.87 -13.58 0.33
C SER A 27 -12.53 -14.89 1.06
N LEU A 28 -11.49 -15.59 0.61
CA LEU A 28 -11.02 -16.86 1.17
C LEU A 28 -9.98 -16.66 2.28
N LYS A 29 -9.44 -15.45 2.45
CA LYS A 29 -8.38 -15.14 3.41
C LYS A 29 -8.92 -14.24 4.52
N SER A 30 -8.51 -14.49 5.76
CA SER A 30 -8.87 -13.67 6.92
C SER A 30 -8.02 -12.38 7.05
N CYS A 31 -7.19 -12.11 6.06
CA CYS A 31 -6.21 -11.03 6.06
C CYS A 31 -6.37 -10.19 4.78
N VAL A 32 -6.03 -8.91 4.88
CA VAL A 32 -5.96 -8.02 3.72
C VAL A 32 -4.52 -7.60 3.46
N VAL A 33 -4.22 -7.35 2.19
CA VAL A 33 -2.93 -6.84 1.73
C VAL A 33 -3.17 -5.51 1.03
N ALA A 34 -2.13 -4.68 0.90
CA ALA A 34 -2.26 -3.43 0.15
C ALA A 34 -1.09 -3.14 -0.77
N VAL A 35 -1.39 -2.48 -1.87
CA VAL A 35 -0.39 -1.86 -2.73
C VAL A 35 -0.36 -0.39 -2.38
N VAL A 36 0.83 0.11 -2.05
CA VAL A 36 1.05 1.47 -1.58
C VAL A 36 1.99 2.16 -2.57
N VAL A 37 1.60 3.32 -3.06
CA VAL A 37 2.49 4.24 -3.76
C VAL A 37 2.96 5.24 -2.71
N PRO A 38 4.23 5.20 -2.30
CA PRO A 38 4.69 6.12 -1.29
C PRO A 38 5.04 7.48 -1.89
N ASP A 39 5.07 8.51 -1.03
CA ASP A 39 5.50 9.83 -1.43
C ASP A 39 7.03 9.86 -1.64
N VAL A 40 7.45 10.28 -2.83
CA VAL A 40 8.87 10.25 -3.22
C VAL A 40 9.74 11.18 -2.39
N ASP A 41 9.21 12.36 -2.03
CA ASP A 41 9.96 13.37 -1.29
C ASP A 41 10.10 12.97 0.17
N VAL A 42 9.01 12.48 0.78
CA VAL A 42 9.01 12.02 2.18
C VAL A 42 9.89 10.78 2.35
N VAL A 43 9.77 9.77 1.48
CA VAL A 43 10.60 8.56 1.57
C VAL A 43 12.08 8.86 1.32
N LYS A 44 12.41 9.73 0.37
CA LYS A 44 13.80 10.14 0.15
C LYS A 44 14.37 10.88 1.36
N CYS A 45 13.59 11.76 1.97
CA CYS A 45 14.02 12.49 3.16
C CYS A 45 14.32 11.51 4.30
N TRP A 46 13.39 10.60 4.58
CA TRP A 46 13.56 9.57 5.61
C TRP A 46 14.75 8.63 5.33
N ALA A 47 14.92 8.21 4.08
CA ALA A 47 16.03 7.37 3.66
C ALA A 47 17.38 8.08 3.88
N LEU A 48 17.47 9.37 3.58
CA LEU A 48 18.66 10.17 3.78
C LEU A 48 19.03 10.31 5.26
N GLU A 49 18.03 10.52 6.13
CA GLU A 49 18.21 10.53 7.59
C GLU A 49 18.68 9.17 8.14
N ASN A 50 18.21 8.07 7.55
CA ASN A 50 18.58 6.71 7.94
C ASN A 50 19.86 6.20 7.24
N GLY A 51 20.51 7.04 6.43
CA GLY A 51 21.72 6.68 5.69
C GLY A 51 21.51 5.66 4.56
N ILE A 52 20.27 5.46 4.13
CA ILE A 52 19.91 4.59 3.01
C ILE A 52 20.08 5.39 1.71
N LYS A 53 21.04 4.97 0.88
CA LYS A 53 21.31 5.60 -0.41
C LYS A 53 20.77 4.72 -1.52
N GLY A 54 19.91 5.27 -2.37
CA GLY A 54 19.33 4.54 -3.48
C GLY A 54 18.45 5.42 -4.35
N THR A 55 18.05 4.90 -5.50
CA THR A 55 16.94 5.47 -6.28
C THR A 55 15.61 5.18 -5.55
N PHE A 56 14.56 5.94 -5.88
CA PHE A 56 13.25 5.72 -5.27
C PHE A 56 12.73 4.29 -5.44
N SER A 57 12.99 3.67 -6.59
CA SER A 57 12.68 2.25 -6.83
C SER A 57 13.40 1.34 -5.84
N ALA A 58 14.72 1.55 -5.63
CA ALA A 58 15.48 0.76 -4.67
C ALA A 58 14.97 0.96 -3.23
N LEU A 59 14.53 2.17 -2.88
CA LEU A 59 13.92 2.44 -1.58
C LEU A 59 12.58 1.71 -1.41
N CYS A 60 11.78 1.59 -2.47
CA CYS A 60 10.53 0.80 -2.43
C CYS A 60 10.79 -0.70 -2.25
N GLU A 61 11.93 -1.20 -2.70
CA GLU A 61 12.34 -2.60 -2.50
C GLU A 61 13.00 -2.84 -1.13
N ASP A 62 13.38 -1.78 -0.40
CA ASP A 62 14.04 -1.88 0.90
C ASP A 62 13.04 -2.22 2.01
N GLU A 63 13.32 -3.30 2.74
CA GLU A 63 12.46 -3.77 3.83
C GLU A 63 12.31 -2.75 4.96
N ARG A 64 13.29 -1.86 5.18
CA ARG A 64 13.22 -0.83 6.22
C ARG A 64 12.16 0.21 5.88
N VAL A 65 12.12 0.64 4.62
CA VAL A 65 11.12 1.59 4.10
C VAL A 65 9.74 0.93 4.13
N LYS A 66 9.64 -0.32 3.69
CA LYS A 66 8.39 -1.08 3.80
C LYS A 66 7.90 -1.16 5.25
N THR A 67 8.79 -1.45 6.19
CA THR A 67 8.44 -1.59 7.61
C THR A 67 7.96 -0.28 8.21
N VAL A 68 8.67 0.84 8.02
CA VAL A 68 8.27 2.13 8.59
C VAL A 68 6.90 2.59 8.06
N ILE A 69 6.66 2.40 6.75
CA ILE A 69 5.38 2.77 6.13
C ILE A 69 4.26 1.88 6.66
N LEU A 70 4.50 0.57 6.76
CA LEU A 70 3.54 -0.37 7.32
C LEU A 70 3.20 -0.02 8.78
N GLU A 71 4.19 0.27 9.61
CA GLU A 71 3.96 0.63 11.02
C GLU A 71 3.14 1.92 11.16
N ASP A 72 3.44 2.94 10.36
CA ASP A 72 2.69 4.21 10.35
C ASP A 72 1.24 3.99 9.90
N MET A 73 1.03 3.22 8.81
CA MET A 73 -0.30 2.83 8.35
C MET A 73 -1.09 2.09 9.43
N LEU A 74 -0.46 1.11 10.11
CA LEU A 74 -1.09 0.35 11.19
C LEU A 74 -1.41 1.24 12.39
N GLN A 75 -0.60 2.25 12.69
CA GLN A 75 -0.86 3.24 13.74
C GLN A 75 -2.08 4.10 13.38
N TRP A 76 -2.19 4.58 12.14
CA TRP A 76 -3.38 5.28 11.65
C TRP A 76 -4.62 4.39 11.69
N GLY A 77 -4.48 3.13 11.27
CA GLY A 77 -5.55 2.14 11.32
C GLY A 77 -6.08 1.94 12.74
N ARG A 78 -5.17 1.71 13.71
CA ARG A 78 -5.53 1.58 15.14
C ARG A 78 -6.21 2.83 15.68
N THR A 79 -5.68 4.00 15.36
CA THR A 79 -6.23 5.30 15.79
C THR A 79 -7.63 5.55 15.22
N ALA A 80 -7.87 5.11 13.98
CA ALA A 80 -9.18 5.18 13.33
C ALA A 80 -10.16 4.07 13.77
N GLY A 81 -9.74 3.17 14.65
CA GLY A 81 -10.57 2.06 15.15
C GLY A 81 -10.73 0.91 14.16
N LEU A 82 -9.79 0.72 13.23
CA LEU A 82 -9.76 -0.46 12.35
C LEU A 82 -9.50 -1.72 13.17
N LYS A 83 -10.34 -2.74 12.95
CA LYS A 83 -10.19 -4.04 13.58
C LYS A 83 -8.96 -4.77 13.04
N THR A 84 -8.48 -5.77 13.76
CA THR A 84 -7.28 -6.56 13.39
C THR A 84 -7.39 -7.20 12.00
N PHE A 85 -8.60 -7.55 11.55
CA PHE A 85 -8.84 -8.11 10.22
C PHE A 85 -8.99 -7.06 9.11
N GLU A 86 -9.25 -5.78 9.47
CA GLU A 86 -9.24 -4.65 8.53
C GLU A 86 -7.82 -4.09 8.35
N GLN A 87 -6.90 -4.44 9.26
CA GLN A 87 -5.51 -4.01 9.17
C GLN A 87 -4.74 -4.85 8.14
N VAL A 88 -3.97 -4.15 7.32
CA VAL A 88 -3.13 -4.80 6.29
C VAL A 88 -2.04 -5.60 6.96
N LYS A 89 -1.86 -6.84 6.52
CA LYS A 89 -0.82 -7.73 7.05
C LYS A 89 0.51 -7.56 6.34
N ASP A 90 0.44 -7.25 5.05
CA ASP A 90 1.60 -7.00 4.21
C ASP A 90 1.26 -5.90 3.21
N ILE A 91 2.30 -5.16 2.79
CA ILE A 91 2.20 -4.11 1.79
C ILE A 91 3.27 -4.27 0.71
N TYR A 92 2.89 -3.92 -0.51
CA TYR A 92 3.82 -3.79 -1.64
C TYR A 92 4.01 -2.32 -1.96
N LEU A 93 5.25 -1.84 -1.92
CA LEU A 93 5.59 -0.48 -2.30
C LEU A 93 5.79 -0.41 -3.82
N HIS A 94 5.04 0.46 -4.48
CA HIS A 94 5.13 0.67 -5.91
C HIS A 94 5.65 2.09 -6.20
N PRO A 95 6.77 2.23 -6.95
CA PRO A 95 7.34 3.55 -7.21
C PRO A 95 6.57 4.38 -8.25
N ASP A 96 5.68 3.77 -9.03
CA ASP A 96 4.91 4.48 -10.06
C ASP A 96 3.49 4.80 -9.56
N PRO A 97 3.05 6.07 -9.61
CA PRO A 97 1.70 6.41 -9.23
C PRO A 97 0.67 5.83 -10.20
N PHE A 98 -0.49 5.48 -9.65
CA PHE A 98 -1.65 5.07 -10.45
C PHE A 98 -2.11 6.26 -11.29
N SER A 99 -2.13 6.05 -12.61
CA SER A 99 -2.51 7.07 -13.58
C SER A 99 -3.54 6.55 -14.57
N VAL A 100 -4.18 7.47 -15.28
CA VAL A 100 -5.07 7.13 -16.41
C VAL A 100 -4.25 6.55 -17.57
N GLN A 101 -2.99 7.01 -17.73
CA GLN A 101 -2.07 6.54 -18.78
C GLN A 101 -1.70 5.07 -18.59
N ASN A 102 -1.46 4.64 -17.36
CA ASN A 102 -1.14 3.25 -17.03
C ASN A 102 -2.40 2.36 -16.98
N GLY A 103 -3.57 2.92 -17.28
CA GLY A 103 -4.85 2.21 -17.28
C GLY A 103 -5.38 1.88 -15.88
N LEU A 104 -4.71 2.30 -14.82
CA LEU A 104 -5.04 1.97 -13.42
C LEU A 104 -6.10 2.90 -12.82
N LEU A 105 -6.25 4.11 -13.37
CA LEU A 105 -7.32 5.04 -13.00
C LEU A 105 -8.37 5.16 -14.11
N THR A 106 -9.61 5.48 -13.73
CA THR A 106 -10.64 5.98 -14.63
C THR A 106 -10.30 7.40 -15.09
N PRO A 107 -10.91 7.89 -16.19
CA PRO A 107 -10.79 9.30 -16.59
C PRO A 107 -11.21 10.28 -15.48
N THR A 108 -12.01 9.81 -14.52
CA THR A 108 -12.44 10.54 -13.32
C THR A 108 -11.50 10.35 -12.11
N MET A 109 -10.27 9.88 -12.33
CA MET A 109 -9.24 9.63 -11.31
C MET A 109 -9.64 8.63 -10.22
N LYS A 110 -10.62 7.74 -10.48
CA LYS A 110 -10.98 6.67 -9.55
C LYS A 110 -10.17 5.42 -9.84
N ALA A 111 -9.74 4.72 -8.78
CA ALA A 111 -9.00 3.46 -8.89
C ALA A 111 -9.84 2.38 -9.61
N LYS A 112 -9.33 1.86 -10.73
CA LYS A 112 -9.91 0.71 -11.43
C LYS A 112 -9.48 -0.56 -10.72
N ARG A 113 -10.17 -0.90 -9.63
CA ARG A 113 -9.91 -2.09 -8.82
C ARG A 113 -9.62 -3.38 -9.61
N PRO A 114 -10.40 -3.77 -10.64
CA PRO A 114 -10.12 -5.00 -11.40
C PRO A 114 -8.80 -4.92 -12.18
N GLU A 115 -8.47 -3.77 -12.75
CA GLU A 115 -7.23 -3.57 -13.52
C GLU A 115 -6.02 -3.56 -12.58
N ILE A 116 -6.10 -2.81 -11.46
CA ILE A 116 -5.06 -2.79 -10.43
C ILE A 116 -4.82 -4.19 -9.87
N ARG A 117 -5.89 -4.94 -9.57
CA ARG A 117 -5.77 -6.32 -9.11
C ARG A 117 -5.09 -7.22 -10.14
N SER A 118 -5.41 -7.06 -11.43
CA SER A 118 -4.79 -7.84 -12.50
C SER A 118 -3.31 -7.49 -12.66
N TYR A 119 -2.99 -6.20 -12.62
CA TYR A 119 -1.63 -5.68 -12.75
C TYR A 119 -0.73 -6.13 -11.61
N PHE A 120 -1.19 -6.00 -10.36
CA PHE A 120 -0.45 -6.41 -9.16
C PHE A 120 -0.74 -7.84 -8.72
N LYS A 121 -1.36 -8.66 -9.58
CA LYS A 121 -1.69 -10.05 -9.26
C LYS A 121 -0.49 -10.85 -8.73
N PRO A 122 0.71 -10.82 -9.36
CA PRO A 122 1.83 -11.61 -8.85
C PRO A 122 2.35 -11.12 -7.51
N GLN A 123 2.36 -9.80 -7.26
CA GLN A 123 2.77 -9.21 -5.99
C GLN A 123 1.78 -9.52 -4.88
N ILE A 124 0.48 -9.44 -5.17
CA ILE A 124 -0.58 -9.81 -4.23
C ILE A 124 -0.49 -11.28 -3.86
N ASP A 125 -0.29 -12.16 -4.83
CA ASP A 125 -0.12 -13.60 -4.62
C ASP A 125 1.12 -13.92 -3.77
N ASP A 126 2.25 -13.24 -4.04
CA ASP A 126 3.48 -13.34 -3.23
C ASP A 126 3.26 -12.87 -1.79
N MET A 127 2.57 -11.75 -1.58
CA MET A 127 2.21 -11.29 -0.24
C MET A 127 1.35 -12.30 0.49
N TYR A 128 0.32 -12.87 -0.15
CA TYR A 128 -0.50 -13.90 0.49
C TYR A 128 0.29 -15.17 0.80
N LYS A 129 1.20 -15.61 -0.09
CA LYS A 129 2.08 -16.76 0.15
C LYS A 129 3.01 -16.55 1.34
N LYS A 130 3.49 -15.33 1.58
CA LYS A 130 4.31 -14.98 2.75
C LYS A 130 3.52 -14.99 4.06
N LEU A 131 2.19 -14.90 3.97
CA LEU A 131 1.27 -14.87 5.11
C LEU A 131 0.65 -16.24 5.43
N GLU A 132 0.89 -17.25 4.58
CA GLU A 132 0.54 -18.66 4.80
C GLU A 132 1.63 -19.39 5.58
#